data_AF-A0A7D4QL42-F1
#
_entry.id   AF-A0A7D4QL42-F1
#
_cell.length_a   1.000
_cell.length_b   1.000
_cell.length_c   1.000
_cell.angle_alpha   90.00
_cell.angle_beta   90.00
_cell.angle_gamma   90.00
#
_symmetry.space_group_name_H-M   'P 1'
#
loop_
_entity.id
_entity.type
_entity.pdbx_description
1 polymer ?
#
loop_
_entity_poly.entity_id
_entity_poly.type
_entity_poly.pdbx_seq_one_letter_code
_entity_poly.pdbx_strand_id
1 'polypeptide(L)'
;MRITRSIALGASAVVGLSLALTGCAGSTGSAGGDASADPVKMCVLVSDATSSEALGFKDYYTEYVQENFPVEFVYSDELADADAEKSAMENFIANNCKAVISFASADRPAQIEMAEDAGVYYAVATGTLSDEDYETYKDYEYYVGAIGPSLDIEFQAGYDMAQFFVEEGDTSFGLFGAGIPYYLDMHIHRTAGILAALAEEPSTTYGGQKDPGAILGKIYQDGTIKIADFESDVYSLTGYLEAWNFSDSAWQANMAGMVAAQPDAILAAGTGFAVVGAAVAGTDIKIGDIDAYTEDNKAAMESGALAYLAGKFTSINGPIFAATLSAVQGEPLRADGDAAIALGQGYWVATSIEEFDQILAADSVESPVYDKTALEPWIASGATYDDFATFVSQYTYADLVG
;
A
#
# COMPACT_ATOMS: atom_id res chain seq x y z
N MET A 1 24.03 -36.04 -6.48
CA MET A 1 25.42 -36.25 -6.02
C MET A 1 25.46 -35.85 -4.56
N ARG A 2 25.70 -36.82 -3.66
CA ARG A 2 25.67 -36.62 -2.19
C ARG A 2 26.86 -35.76 -1.78
N ILE A 3 26.62 -34.66 -1.06
CA ILE A 3 27.67 -33.91 -0.38
C ILE A 3 27.48 -34.09 1.13
N THR A 4 28.57 -34.54 1.74
CA THR A 4 28.68 -35.16 3.05
C THR A 4 28.82 -34.12 4.15
N ARG A 5 28.03 -34.24 5.22
CA ARG A 5 28.26 -33.54 6.50
C ARG A 5 29.59 -33.99 7.12
N SER A 6 30.40 -33.04 7.57
CA SER A 6 31.54 -33.30 8.46
C SER A 6 31.35 -32.55 9.77
N ILE A 7 31.24 -33.31 10.86
CA ILE A 7 31.27 -32.86 12.25
C ILE A 7 32.74 -32.84 12.69
N ALA A 8 33.17 -31.79 13.38
CA ALA A 8 34.36 -31.82 14.23
C ALA A 8 34.08 -31.14 15.56
N LEU A 9 34.01 -31.96 16.62
CA LEU A 9 34.10 -31.56 18.03
C LEU A 9 35.54 -31.16 18.35
N GLY A 10 35.71 -30.07 19.10
CA GLY A 10 36.95 -29.71 19.78
C GLY A 10 36.65 -28.92 21.05
N ALA A 11 36.97 -29.48 22.21
CA ALA A 11 36.60 -29.01 23.53
C ALA A 11 37.58 -28.00 24.14
N SER A 12 37.01 -27.03 24.88
CA SER A 12 37.43 -26.42 26.16
C SER A 12 38.79 -25.70 26.29
N ALA A 13 38.71 -24.41 26.66
CA ALA A 13 39.50 -23.82 27.75
C ALA A 13 38.77 -22.61 28.36
N VAL A 14 38.44 -22.73 29.64
CA VAL A 14 37.90 -21.68 30.52
C VAL A 14 39.06 -20.88 31.11
N VAL A 15 39.03 -19.56 31.01
CA VAL A 15 39.70 -18.66 31.97
C VAL A 15 38.77 -17.48 32.21
N GLY A 16 38.25 -17.40 33.43
CA GLY A 16 37.52 -16.24 33.92
C GLY A 16 38.46 -15.12 34.35
N LEU A 17 37.97 -13.89 34.28
CA LEU A 17 38.45 -12.81 35.14
C LEU A 17 37.28 -11.88 35.47
N SER A 18 36.74 -12.07 36.66
CA SER A 18 35.85 -11.15 37.34
C SER A 18 36.67 -10.05 38.00
N LEU A 19 36.27 -8.79 37.79
CA LEU A 19 36.65 -7.64 38.60
C LEU A 19 35.36 -6.95 39.01
N ALA A 20 35.07 -7.04 40.30
CA ALA A 20 34.04 -6.30 41.01
C ALA A 20 34.70 -5.23 41.90
N LEU A 21 33.85 -4.34 42.44
CA LEU A 21 34.06 -3.36 43.54
C LEU A 21 34.47 -1.96 43.05
N THR A 22 33.92 -0.81 43.47
CA THR A 22 32.88 -0.31 44.41
C THR A 22 32.77 1.20 44.04
N GLY A 23 31.72 2.02 44.21
CA GLY A 23 30.83 2.23 45.35
C GLY A 23 30.15 3.62 45.27
N CYS A 24 28.92 3.65 45.79
CA CYS A 24 28.05 4.71 46.36
C CYS A 24 28.20 6.25 46.12
N ALA A 25 27.04 6.82 45.73
CA ALA A 25 26.29 7.96 46.31
C ALA A 25 26.79 9.42 46.17
N GLY A 26 25.92 10.26 45.59
CA GLY A 26 25.95 11.73 45.72
C GLY A 26 25.11 12.46 44.67
N SER A 27 23.97 13.01 45.08
CA SER A 27 23.02 13.86 44.32
C SER A 27 23.64 15.12 43.69
N THR A 28 23.19 15.51 42.49
CA THR A 28 22.46 16.77 42.17
C THR A 28 22.53 17.10 40.66
N GLY A 29 21.36 17.23 40.03
CA GLY A 29 21.02 18.37 39.16
C GLY A 29 21.71 18.57 37.80
N SER A 30 20.93 18.25 36.75
CA SER A 30 20.74 19.01 35.51
C SER A 30 21.92 19.24 34.56
N ALA A 31 21.90 18.49 33.45
CA ALA A 31 21.86 19.00 32.08
C ALA A 31 21.84 17.78 31.16
N GLY A 32 20.63 17.33 30.79
CA GLY A 32 20.45 16.25 29.81
C GLY A 32 20.87 16.76 28.44
N GLY A 33 22.15 16.59 28.11
CA GLY A 33 22.53 16.43 26.72
C GLY A 33 22.23 14.99 26.38
N ASP A 34 21.15 14.75 25.64
CA ASP A 34 20.90 13.42 25.09
C ASP A 34 22.06 13.10 24.15
N ALA A 35 22.82 12.08 24.52
CA ALA A 35 23.62 11.34 23.57
C ALA A 35 22.64 10.85 22.50
N SER A 36 22.83 11.25 21.23
CA SER A 36 21.92 10.79 20.19
C SER A 36 21.99 9.26 20.19
N ALA A 37 20.88 8.60 20.51
CA ALA A 37 20.77 7.17 20.35
C ALA A 37 21.13 6.82 18.90
N ASP A 38 21.78 5.68 18.68
CA ASP A 38 22.02 5.21 17.32
C ASP A 38 20.67 5.10 16.59
N PRO A 39 20.57 5.56 15.32
CA PRO A 39 19.30 5.55 14.60
C PRO A 39 18.73 4.13 14.54
N VAL A 40 17.41 4.02 14.70
CA VAL A 40 16.69 2.77 14.56
C VAL A 40 16.71 2.37 13.08
N LYS A 41 17.33 1.23 12.79
CA LYS A 41 17.33 0.67 11.44
C LYS A 41 15.99 0.01 11.13
N MET A 42 15.24 0.59 10.20
CA MET A 42 13.96 0.09 9.72
C MET A 42 14.12 -0.32 8.27
N CYS A 43 13.67 -1.52 7.92
CA CYS A 43 13.70 -2.00 6.55
C CYS A 43 12.37 -1.69 5.86
N VAL A 44 12.41 -1.48 4.55
CA VAL A 44 11.23 -1.21 3.73
C VAL A 44 11.17 -2.23 2.59
N LEU A 45 10.13 -3.06 2.60
CA LEU A 45 9.93 -4.10 1.59
C LEU A 45 9.02 -3.56 0.48
N VAL A 46 9.53 -3.48 -0.75
CA VAL A 46 8.83 -2.89 -1.90
C VAL A 46 8.93 -3.84 -3.09
N SER A 47 7.80 -4.20 -3.69
CA SER A 47 7.77 -5.07 -4.87
C SER A 47 8.33 -4.37 -6.11
N ASP A 48 7.74 -3.23 -6.51
CA ASP A 48 8.25 -2.39 -7.59
C ASP A 48 8.93 -1.15 -7.00
N ALA A 49 10.25 -1.17 -6.94
CA ALA A 49 11.05 -0.05 -6.41
C ALA A 49 11.21 1.10 -7.42
N THR A 50 10.64 0.98 -8.62
CA THR A 50 10.80 1.93 -9.73
C THR A 50 9.55 2.70 -10.07
N SER A 51 8.39 2.28 -9.57
CA SER A 51 7.13 3.00 -9.77
C SER A 51 7.20 4.41 -9.16
N SER A 52 6.53 5.36 -9.79
CA SER A 52 6.47 6.74 -9.29
C SER A 52 5.82 6.83 -7.91
N GLU A 53 4.86 5.95 -7.60
CA GLU A 53 4.30 5.76 -6.25
C GLU A 53 5.39 5.36 -5.24
N ALA A 54 6.14 4.29 -5.53
CA ALA A 54 7.16 3.78 -4.62
C ALA A 54 8.28 4.79 -4.39
N LEU A 55 8.66 5.54 -5.43
CA LEU A 55 9.64 6.62 -5.34
C LEU A 55 9.12 7.77 -4.47
N GLY A 56 7.87 8.20 -4.64
CA GLY A 56 7.28 9.25 -3.79
C GLY A 56 7.23 8.87 -2.31
N PHE A 57 6.86 7.62 -2.00
CA PHE A 57 6.89 7.11 -0.62
C PHE A 57 8.31 7.01 -0.07
N LYS A 58 9.25 6.61 -0.90
CA LYS A 58 10.66 6.58 -0.54
C LYS A 58 11.17 7.97 -0.20
N ASP A 59 10.87 8.96 -1.02
CA ASP A 59 11.31 10.35 -0.82
C ASP A 59 10.75 10.92 0.49
N TYR A 60 9.46 10.71 0.78
CA TYR A 60 8.89 11.09 2.09
C TYR A 60 9.67 10.45 3.26
N TYR A 61 10.00 9.17 3.18
CA TYR A 61 10.77 8.50 4.23
C TYR A 61 12.22 8.99 4.32
N THR A 62 12.94 9.08 3.21
CA THR A 62 14.37 9.36 3.21
C THR A 62 14.71 10.84 3.33
N GLU A 63 13.85 11.72 2.84
CA GLU A 63 14.07 13.17 2.83
C GLU A 63 13.35 13.89 3.97
N TYR A 64 12.15 13.43 4.38
CA TYR A 64 11.43 14.05 5.49
C TYR A 64 11.59 13.27 6.80
N VAL A 65 11.20 12.00 6.83
CA VAL A 65 11.14 11.23 8.09
C VAL A 65 12.53 11.01 8.70
N GLN A 66 13.54 10.62 7.92
CA GLN A 66 14.91 10.45 8.42
C GLN A 66 15.55 11.74 8.94
N GLU A 67 15.16 12.91 8.44
CA GLU A 67 15.66 14.20 8.95
C GLU A 67 15.04 14.57 10.31
N ASN A 68 13.82 14.09 10.59
CA ASN A 68 13.02 14.51 11.72
C ASN A 68 12.96 13.49 12.88
N PHE A 69 13.26 12.22 12.59
CA PHE A 69 13.22 11.10 13.53
C PHE A 69 14.54 10.31 13.50
N PRO A 70 14.95 9.69 14.63
CA PRO A 70 16.22 8.97 14.73
C PRO A 70 16.13 7.59 14.07
N VAL A 71 15.97 7.54 12.75
CA VAL A 71 15.78 6.30 11.97
C VAL A 71 16.69 6.25 10.74
N GLU A 72 17.00 5.04 10.31
CA GLU A 72 17.70 4.75 9.06
C GLU A 72 16.86 3.75 8.25
N PHE A 73 16.54 4.07 6.99
CA PHE A 73 15.79 3.16 6.13
C PHE A 73 16.69 2.33 5.23
N VAL A 74 16.40 1.02 5.14
CA VAL A 74 17.04 0.09 4.20
C VAL A 74 15.97 -0.53 3.31
N TYR A 75 16.03 -0.26 2.01
CA TYR A 75 15.05 -0.75 1.05
C TYR A 75 15.46 -2.11 0.47
N SER A 76 14.47 -2.91 0.08
CA SER A 76 14.71 -4.04 -0.81
C SER A 76 15.05 -3.53 -2.21
N ASP A 77 15.72 -4.39 -2.98
CA ASP A 77 15.70 -4.25 -4.44
C ASP A 77 14.30 -4.62 -4.97
N GLU A 78 14.08 -4.42 -6.27
CA GLU A 78 12.85 -4.85 -6.95
C GLU A 78 12.62 -6.37 -6.81
N LEU A 79 11.38 -6.76 -6.51
CA LEU A 79 10.99 -8.14 -6.16
C LEU A 79 10.01 -8.68 -7.19
N ALA A 80 10.36 -9.83 -7.76
CA ALA A 80 9.55 -10.45 -8.81
C ALA A 80 8.40 -11.31 -8.28
N ASP A 81 8.55 -11.90 -7.08
CA ASP A 81 7.65 -12.91 -6.53
C ASP A 81 7.87 -13.12 -5.02
N ALA A 82 7.11 -14.05 -4.43
CA ALA A 82 7.19 -14.44 -3.02
C ALA A 82 8.57 -14.99 -2.61
N ASP A 83 9.30 -15.68 -3.49
CA ASP A 83 10.64 -16.20 -3.19
C ASP A 83 11.65 -15.04 -3.08
N ALA A 84 11.48 -13.99 -3.91
CA ALA A 84 12.25 -12.76 -3.81
C ALA A 84 11.93 -11.99 -2.52
N GLU A 85 10.65 -11.84 -2.15
CA GLU A 85 10.23 -11.23 -0.88
C GLU A 85 10.83 -11.95 0.33
N LYS A 86 10.77 -13.29 0.34
CA LYS A 86 11.41 -14.10 1.37
C LYS A 86 12.91 -13.85 1.46
N SER A 87 13.60 -13.83 0.32
CA SER A 87 15.06 -13.59 0.29
C SER A 87 15.41 -12.19 0.81
N ALA A 88 14.58 -11.18 0.52
CA ALA A 88 14.73 -9.83 1.06
C ALA A 88 14.53 -9.80 2.58
N MET A 89 13.50 -10.49 3.10
CA MET A 89 13.26 -10.64 4.53
C MET A 89 14.44 -11.32 5.25
N GLU A 90 15.00 -12.41 4.70
CA GLU A 90 16.20 -13.06 5.24
C GLU A 90 17.39 -12.09 5.33
N ASN A 91 17.58 -11.26 4.30
CA ASN A 91 18.63 -10.24 4.27
C ASN A 91 18.36 -9.13 5.29
N PHE A 92 17.13 -8.66 5.45
CA PHE A 92 16.76 -7.65 6.45
C PHE A 92 17.04 -8.12 7.87
N ILE A 93 16.65 -9.36 8.18
CA ILE A 93 16.92 -10.01 9.47
C ILE A 93 18.44 -10.10 9.71
N ALA A 94 19.20 -10.58 8.72
CA ALA A 94 20.65 -10.69 8.82
C ALA A 94 21.36 -9.33 9.00
N ASN A 95 20.76 -8.23 8.53
CA ASN A 95 21.27 -6.86 8.66
C ASN A 95 20.82 -6.15 9.95
N ASN A 96 20.19 -6.87 10.88
CA ASN A 96 19.71 -6.40 12.17
C ASN A 96 18.67 -5.25 12.07
N CYS A 97 17.80 -5.28 11.05
CA CYS A 97 16.63 -4.41 11.05
C CYS A 97 15.75 -4.67 12.27
N LYS A 98 15.22 -3.60 12.87
CA LYS A 98 14.34 -3.65 14.04
C LYS A 98 12.88 -3.72 13.68
N ALA A 99 12.56 -3.23 12.49
CA ALA A 99 11.24 -3.36 11.90
C ALA A 99 11.34 -3.50 10.38
N VAL A 100 10.26 -3.99 9.78
CA VAL A 100 9.97 -3.99 8.35
C VAL A 100 8.63 -3.29 8.14
N ILE A 101 8.63 -2.24 7.32
CA ILE A 101 7.41 -1.64 6.77
C ILE A 101 7.24 -2.19 5.36
N SER A 102 6.18 -2.96 5.12
CA SER A 102 5.95 -3.66 3.86
C SER A 102 4.90 -2.97 3.01
N PHE A 103 5.26 -2.74 1.74
CA PHE A 103 4.37 -2.43 0.62
C PHE A 103 4.16 -3.65 -0.30
N ALA A 104 4.85 -4.76 0.00
CA ALA A 104 4.88 -5.96 -0.81
C ALA A 104 3.80 -6.96 -0.34
N SER A 105 3.19 -7.69 -1.28
CA SER A 105 1.99 -8.48 -1.02
C SER A 105 1.95 -9.87 -1.67
N ALA A 106 3.06 -10.36 -2.25
CA ALA A 106 3.04 -11.67 -2.92
C ALA A 106 2.87 -12.84 -1.94
N ASP A 107 3.46 -12.78 -0.73
CA ASP A 107 3.20 -13.74 0.36
C ASP A 107 3.30 -13.09 1.74
N ARG A 108 2.23 -12.39 2.11
CA ARG A 108 2.18 -11.66 3.39
C ARG A 108 2.18 -12.56 4.63
N PRO A 109 1.43 -13.68 4.66
CA PRO A 109 1.55 -14.70 5.70
C PRO A 109 3.01 -15.07 6.02
N ALA A 110 3.79 -15.45 5.00
CA ALA A 110 5.18 -15.87 5.21
C ALA A 110 6.04 -14.72 5.76
N GLN A 111 5.85 -13.49 5.27
CA GLN A 111 6.59 -12.33 5.77
C GLN A 111 6.31 -12.06 7.26
N ILE A 112 5.06 -12.17 7.71
CA ILE A 112 4.67 -11.98 9.11
C ILE A 112 5.29 -13.07 9.99
N GLU A 113 5.17 -14.34 9.59
CA GLU A 113 5.75 -15.47 10.34
C GLU A 113 7.27 -15.34 10.48
N MET A 114 7.97 -14.96 9.41
CA MET A 114 9.42 -14.74 9.45
C MET A 114 9.84 -13.62 10.40
N ALA A 115 9.05 -12.55 10.47
CA ALA A 115 9.32 -11.41 11.32
C ALA A 115 9.10 -11.77 12.80
N GLU A 116 8.03 -12.50 13.11
CA GLU A 116 7.72 -13.02 14.44
C GLU A 116 8.84 -13.93 14.95
N ASP A 117 9.25 -14.92 14.15
CA ASP A 117 10.32 -15.86 14.51
C ASP A 117 11.68 -15.16 14.75
N ALA A 118 11.91 -14.03 14.10
CA ALA A 118 13.13 -13.24 14.21
C ALA A 118 13.10 -12.16 15.30
N GLY A 119 11.93 -11.88 15.88
CA GLY A 119 11.74 -10.76 16.81
C GLY A 119 11.91 -9.39 16.14
N VAL A 120 11.43 -9.26 14.91
CA VAL A 120 11.50 -8.04 14.10
C VAL A 120 10.07 -7.54 13.88
N TYR A 121 9.80 -6.27 14.23
CA TYR A 121 8.45 -5.73 14.05
C TYR A 121 8.06 -5.68 12.58
N TYR A 122 6.84 -6.09 12.24
CA TYR A 122 6.35 -6.10 10.86
C TYR A 122 5.05 -5.32 10.76
N ALA A 123 5.03 -4.37 9.83
CA ALA A 123 3.93 -3.44 9.62
C ALA A 123 3.56 -3.39 8.14
N VAL A 124 2.28 -3.22 7.84
CA VAL A 124 1.81 -3.14 6.45
C VAL A 124 1.29 -1.75 6.13
N ALA A 125 1.88 -1.19 5.08
CA ALA A 125 1.61 0.14 4.60
C ALA A 125 0.74 0.10 3.35
N THR A 126 -0.23 1.01 3.27
CA THR A 126 -1.12 1.21 2.11
C THR A 126 -1.91 -0.03 1.70
N GLY A 127 -2.20 -0.92 2.65
CA GLY A 127 -2.98 -2.13 2.39
C GLY A 127 -3.53 -2.74 3.68
N THR A 128 -4.35 -3.78 3.52
CA THR A 128 -4.98 -4.54 4.60
C THR A 128 -4.76 -6.04 4.39
N LEU A 129 -5.05 -6.86 5.41
CA LEU A 129 -5.12 -8.33 5.25
C LEU A 129 -6.55 -8.69 4.84
N SER A 130 -6.70 -9.92 4.35
CA SER A 130 -7.97 -10.62 4.47
C SER A 130 -8.37 -10.77 5.94
N ASP A 131 -9.68 -10.89 6.21
CA ASP A 131 -10.17 -11.15 7.57
C ASP A 131 -9.59 -12.45 8.16
N GLU A 132 -9.41 -13.47 7.32
CA GLU A 132 -8.86 -14.78 7.74
C GLU A 132 -7.39 -14.66 8.18
N ASP A 133 -6.56 -13.97 7.39
CA ASP A 133 -5.17 -13.79 7.75
C ASP A 133 -5.05 -12.86 8.96
N TYR A 134 -5.85 -11.78 9.04
CA TYR A 134 -5.82 -10.90 10.22
C TYR A 134 -6.14 -11.67 11.50
N GLU A 135 -7.22 -12.45 11.51
CA GLU A 135 -7.59 -13.27 12.68
C GLU A 135 -6.50 -14.28 13.05
N THR A 136 -5.71 -14.74 12.09
CA THR A 136 -4.60 -15.68 12.31
C THR A 136 -3.39 -15.02 12.98
N TYR A 137 -3.04 -13.80 12.56
CA TYR A 137 -1.78 -13.15 12.96
C TYR A 137 -1.94 -12.01 13.98
N LYS A 138 -3.16 -11.53 14.26
CA LYS A 138 -3.37 -10.35 15.11
C LYS A 138 -2.76 -10.45 16.49
N ASP A 139 -2.61 -11.65 17.05
CA ASP A 139 -2.08 -11.86 18.41
C ASP A 139 -0.54 -12.00 18.43
N TYR A 140 0.16 -11.83 17.29
CA TYR A 140 1.62 -11.93 17.20
C TYR A 140 2.33 -10.73 17.84
N GLU A 141 3.40 -10.99 18.61
CA GLU A 141 4.11 -9.98 19.41
C GLU A 141 4.82 -8.95 18.53
N TYR A 142 5.32 -9.36 17.37
CA TYR A 142 6.06 -8.51 16.45
C TYR A 142 5.21 -8.07 15.26
N TYR A 143 3.99 -8.55 15.12
CA TYR A 143 3.07 -7.99 14.14
C TYR A 143 2.46 -6.69 14.65
N VAL A 144 2.88 -5.55 14.08
CA VAL A 144 2.39 -4.21 14.42
C VAL A 144 0.95 -4.06 13.97
N GLY A 145 0.66 -4.45 12.73
CA GLY A 145 -0.63 -4.25 12.11
C GLY A 145 -0.56 -3.69 10.69
N ALA A 146 -1.71 -3.21 10.22
CA ALA A 146 -1.88 -2.62 8.90
C ALA A 146 -2.60 -1.27 8.98
N ILE A 147 -2.13 -0.31 8.19
CA ILE A 147 -2.84 0.94 7.92
C ILE A 147 -2.85 1.18 6.42
N GLY A 148 -4.04 1.37 5.88
CA GLY A 148 -4.26 1.63 4.47
C GLY A 148 -5.72 1.43 4.08
N PRO A 149 -6.02 1.44 2.77
CA PRO A 149 -7.38 1.21 2.30
C PRO A 149 -7.88 -0.15 2.78
N SER A 150 -9.02 -0.16 3.47
CA SER A 150 -9.76 -1.40 3.72
C SER A 150 -10.36 -1.91 2.41
N LEU A 151 -10.76 -3.19 2.37
CA LEU A 151 -11.39 -3.76 1.19
C LEU A 151 -12.69 -3.03 0.80
N ASP A 152 -13.40 -2.46 1.79
CA ASP A 152 -14.57 -1.60 1.55
C ASP A 152 -14.17 -0.27 0.90
N ILE A 153 -13.07 0.37 1.34
CA ILE A 153 -12.54 1.59 0.72
C ILE A 153 -12.06 1.29 -0.70
N GLU A 154 -11.43 0.13 -0.94
CA GLU A 154 -11.01 -0.30 -2.28
C GLU A 154 -12.20 -0.51 -3.21
N PHE A 155 -13.26 -1.16 -2.72
CA PHE A 155 -14.52 -1.28 -3.46
C PHE A 155 -15.11 0.10 -3.77
N GLN A 156 -15.18 0.99 -2.77
CA GLN A 156 -15.77 2.31 -2.94
C GLN A 156 -14.98 3.17 -3.93
N ALA A 157 -13.64 3.10 -3.93
CA ALA A 157 -12.81 3.84 -4.88
C ALA A 157 -13.12 3.44 -6.34
N GLY A 158 -13.28 2.14 -6.61
CA GLY A 158 -13.68 1.65 -7.93
C GLY A 158 -15.11 2.05 -8.29
N TYR A 159 -16.02 2.01 -7.32
CA TYR A 159 -17.41 2.42 -7.50
C TYR A 159 -17.52 3.90 -7.84
N ASP A 160 -16.88 4.78 -7.07
CA ASP A 160 -16.94 6.24 -7.24
C ASP A 160 -16.32 6.68 -8.58
N MET A 161 -15.22 6.05 -8.98
CA MET A 161 -14.61 6.27 -10.29
C MET A 161 -15.59 5.94 -11.42
N ALA A 162 -16.27 4.78 -11.36
CA ALA A 162 -17.23 4.40 -12.39
C ALA A 162 -18.45 5.33 -12.42
N GLN A 163 -18.97 5.74 -11.25
CA GLN A 163 -20.06 6.72 -11.14
C GLN A 163 -19.67 8.06 -11.78
N PHE A 164 -18.46 8.55 -11.55
CA PHE A 164 -17.97 9.79 -12.15
C PHE A 164 -18.12 9.78 -13.68
N PHE A 165 -17.67 8.73 -14.37
CA PHE A 165 -17.80 8.65 -15.83
C PHE A 165 -19.24 8.43 -16.29
N VAL A 166 -20.05 7.69 -15.53
CA VAL A 166 -21.49 7.57 -15.81
C VAL A 166 -22.21 8.92 -15.73
N GLU A 167 -21.87 9.75 -14.74
CA GLU A 167 -22.43 11.09 -14.57
C GLU A 167 -22.01 12.06 -15.68
N GLU A 168 -20.79 11.89 -16.22
CA GLU A 168 -20.32 12.59 -17.43
C GLU A 168 -21.05 12.15 -18.71
N GLY A 169 -21.84 11.07 -18.65
CA GLY A 169 -22.62 10.55 -19.76
C GLY A 169 -21.90 9.53 -20.63
N ASP A 170 -20.76 9.02 -20.15
CA ASP A 170 -19.99 7.98 -20.86
C ASP A 170 -20.74 6.64 -20.79
N THR A 171 -20.67 5.86 -21.88
CA THR A 171 -21.42 4.60 -22.03
C THR A 171 -20.58 3.44 -22.54
N SER A 172 -19.35 3.70 -22.96
CA SER A 172 -18.43 2.72 -23.53
C SER A 172 -17.14 2.70 -22.71
N PHE A 173 -16.84 1.57 -22.08
CA PHE A 173 -15.73 1.46 -21.13
C PHE A 173 -14.72 0.40 -21.54
N GLY A 174 -13.43 0.71 -21.42
CA GLY A 174 -12.37 -0.28 -21.29
C GLY A 174 -12.13 -0.56 -19.81
N LEU A 175 -11.67 -1.76 -19.46
CA LEU A 175 -11.36 -2.12 -18.08
C LEU A 175 -9.92 -2.60 -17.96
N PHE A 176 -9.14 -1.98 -17.07
CA PHE A 176 -7.85 -2.50 -16.66
C PHE A 176 -7.94 -3.08 -15.24
N GLY A 177 -7.90 -4.41 -15.13
CA GLY A 177 -8.06 -5.14 -13.88
C GLY A 177 -6.78 -5.34 -13.07
N ALA A 178 -5.63 -4.83 -13.53
CA ALA A 178 -4.35 -4.91 -12.82
C ALA A 178 -4.06 -6.35 -12.31
N GLY A 179 -3.83 -6.54 -11.02
CA GLY A 179 -3.41 -7.81 -10.43
C GLY A 179 -4.50 -8.84 -10.12
N ILE A 180 -5.69 -8.78 -10.74
CA ILE A 180 -6.75 -9.80 -10.56
C ILE A 180 -6.23 -11.24 -10.75
N PRO A 181 -5.44 -11.58 -11.80
CA PRO A 181 -4.94 -12.95 -12.00
C PRO A 181 -4.06 -13.49 -10.88
N TYR A 182 -3.52 -12.60 -10.05
CA TYR A 182 -2.67 -12.93 -8.92
C TYR A 182 -3.45 -12.93 -7.60
N TYR A 183 -4.79 -12.83 -7.65
CA TYR A 183 -5.66 -12.75 -6.49
C TYR A 183 -5.32 -11.60 -5.54
N LEU A 184 -4.88 -10.46 -6.09
CA LEU A 184 -4.68 -9.26 -5.29
C LEU A 184 -6.04 -8.64 -4.93
N ASP A 185 -6.44 -8.79 -3.67
CA ASP A 185 -7.77 -8.43 -3.17
C ASP A 185 -8.14 -6.97 -3.48
N MET A 186 -7.19 -6.03 -3.37
CA MET A 186 -7.46 -4.62 -3.70
C MET A 186 -7.97 -4.42 -5.14
N HIS A 187 -7.37 -5.06 -6.13
CA HIS A 187 -7.78 -4.90 -7.53
C HIS A 187 -9.09 -5.63 -7.83
N ILE A 188 -9.32 -6.77 -7.17
CA ILE A 188 -10.57 -7.50 -7.23
C ILE A 188 -11.71 -6.63 -6.67
N HIS A 189 -11.53 -6.02 -5.50
CA HIS A 189 -12.56 -5.18 -4.87
C HIS A 189 -12.81 -3.89 -5.66
N ARG A 190 -11.77 -3.18 -6.11
CA ARG A 190 -11.93 -2.02 -7.01
C ARG A 190 -12.73 -2.39 -8.27
N THR A 191 -12.40 -3.52 -8.89
CA THR A 191 -13.12 -3.96 -10.09
C THR A 191 -14.55 -4.39 -9.80
N ALA A 192 -14.81 -5.02 -8.65
CA ALA A 192 -16.17 -5.31 -8.19
C ALA A 192 -16.97 -4.02 -7.97
N GLY A 193 -16.35 -2.98 -7.40
CA GLY A 193 -16.92 -1.64 -7.24
C GLY A 193 -17.32 -1.02 -8.56
N ILE A 194 -16.42 -1.05 -9.55
CA ILE A 194 -16.68 -0.58 -10.92
C ILE A 194 -17.92 -1.28 -11.50
N LEU A 195 -17.94 -2.62 -11.47
CA LEU A 195 -19.04 -3.39 -12.05
C LEU A 195 -20.35 -3.22 -11.28
N ALA A 196 -20.29 -3.03 -9.97
CA ALA A 196 -21.47 -2.77 -9.14
C ALA A 196 -22.08 -1.39 -9.43
N ALA A 197 -21.27 -0.35 -9.62
CA ALA A 197 -21.73 0.97 -10.04
C ALA A 197 -22.46 0.89 -11.39
N LEU A 198 -21.89 0.20 -12.38
CA LEU A 198 -22.55 0.00 -13.67
C LEU A 198 -23.85 -0.82 -13.54
N ALA A 199 -23.89 -1.80 -12.63
CA ALA A 199 -25.05 -2.66 -12.40
C ALA A 199 -26.25 -1.96 -11.73
N GLU A 200 -26.07 -0.72 -11.23
CA GLU A 200 -27.18 0.13 -10.79
C GLU A 200 -28.14 0.44 -11.95
N GLU A 201 -27.61 0.52 -13.17
CA GLU A 201 -28.46 0.60 -14.35
C GLU A 201 -29.31 -0.70 -14.46
N PRO A 202 -30.64 -0.61 -14.55
CA PRO A 202 -31.54 -1.76 -14.47
C PRO A 202 -31.25 -2.92 -15.43
N SER A 203 -30.80 -2.66 -16.65
CA SER A 203 -30.46 -3.71 -17.63
C SER A 203 -29.09 -4.35 -17.40
N THR A 204 -28.23 -3.71 -16.60
CA THR A 204 -26.81 -4.09 -16.47
C THR A 204 -26.58 -5.20 -15.45
N THR A 205 -25.86 -6.26 -15.82
CA THR A 205 -25.43 -7.34 -14.93
C THR A 205 -24.03 -7.84 -15.27
N TYR A 206 -23.36 -8.47 -14.31
CA TYR A 206 -22.15 -9.25 -14.54
C TYR A 206 -22.37 -10.71 -14.11
N GLY A 207 -22.33 -11.65 -15.06
CA GLY A 207 -22.68 -13.05 -14.84
C GLY A 207 -24.13 -13.25 -14.42
N GLY A 208 -25.04 -12.36 -14.85
CA GLY A 208 -26.42 -12.32 -14.38
C GLY A 208 -26.58 -11.81 -12.94
N GLN A 209 -25.52 -11.29 -12.32
CA GLN A 209 -25.55 -10.74 -10.96
C GLN A 209 -25.63 -9.21 -10.97
N LYS A 210 -26.31 -8.66 -9.97
CA LYS A 210 -26.33 -7.22 -9.62
C LYS A 210 -25.86 -6.96 -8.20
N ASP A 211 -26.03 -7.94 -7.31
CA ASP A 211 -25.59 -7.82 -5.93
C ASP A 211 -24.05 -7.69 -5.87
N PRO A 212 -23.50 -6.67 -5.19
CA PRO A 212 -22.06 -6.45 -5.11
C PRO A 212 -21.27 -7.67 -4.60
N GLY A 213 -21.79 -8.37 -3.58
CA GLY A 213 -21.15 -9.56 -3.03
C GLY A 213 -21.15 -10.73 -4.02
N ALA A 214 -22.21 -10.89 -4.79
CA ALA A 214 -22.28 -11.90 -5.85
C ALA A 214 -21.36 -11.59 -7.04
N ILE A 215 -21.21 -10.31 -7.42
CA ILE A 215 -20.24 -9.87 -8.43
C ILE A 215 -18.83 -10.17 -7.94
N LEU A 216 -18.50 -9.75 -6.72
CA LEU A 216 -17.21 -10.01 -6.09
C LEU A 216 -16.87 -11.51 -6.06
N GLY A 217 -17.80 -12.34 -5.57
CA GLY A 217 -17.62 -13.80 -5.54
C GLY A 217 -17.42 -14.43 -6.91
N LYS A 218 -18.03 -13.86 -7.96
CA LYS A 218 -17.81 -14.30 -9.34
C LYS A 218 -16.41 -13.95 -9.84
N ILE A 219 -15.88 -12.77 -9.53
CA ILE A 219 -14.51 -12.38 -9.90
C ILE A 219 -13.51 -13.34 -9.24
N TYR A 220 -13.67 -13.64 -7.95
CA TYR A 220 -12.84 -14.65 -7.27
C TYR A 220 -12.93 -16.03 -7.91
N GLN A 221 -14.14 -16.48 -8.27
CA GLN A 221 -14.33 -17.77 -8.91
C GLN A 221 -13.61 -17.87 -10.25
N ASP A 222 -13.63 -16.79 -11.04
CA ASP A 222 -13.08 -16.76 -12.39
C ASP A 222 -11.58 -16.42 -12.41
N GLY A 223 -11.08 -15.70 -11.40
CA GLY A 223 -9.69 -15.22 -11.33
C GLY A 223 -9.32 -14.23 -12.45
N THR A 224 -10.32 -13.63 -13.11
CA THR A 224 -10.20 -12.72 -14.25
C THR A 224 -11.57 -12.07 -14.55
N ILE A 225 -11.62 -11.10 -15.46
CA ILE A 225 -12.87 -10.57 -16.00
C ILE A 225 -13.19 -11.17 -17.37
N LYS A 226 -14.42 -11.67 -17.50
CA LYS A 226 -14.95 -12.19 -18.76
C LYS A 226 -15.93 -11.17 -19.34
N ILE A 227 -15.51 -10.46 -20.40
CA ILE A 227 -16.38 -9.47 -21.07
C ILE A 227 -17.73 -10.07 -21.48
N ALA A 228 -17.76 -11.35 -21.89
CA ALA A 228 -18.99 -12.03 -22.29
C ALA A 228 -20.01 -12.22 -21.13
N ASP A 229 -19.57 -12.08 -19.88
CA ASP A 229 -20.47 -12.12 -18.72
C ASP A 229 -21.08 -10.73 -18.42
N PHE A 230 -20.63 -9.66 -19.08
CA PHE A 230 -21.23 -8.34 -18.95
C PHE A 230 -22.39 -8.18 -19.93
N GLU A 231 -23.60 -7.94 -19.40
CA GLU A 231 -24.81 -7.73 -20.18
C GLU A 231 -25.41 -6.38 -19.81
N SER A 232 -25.72 -5.52 -20.80
CA SER A 232 -26.36 -4.22 -20.60
C SER A 232 -27.00 -3.72 -21.91
N ASP A 233 -28.11 -2.99 -21.80
CA ASP A 233 -28.73 -2.23 -22.91
C ASP A 233 -28.14 -0.81 -23.05
N VAL A 234 -27.43 -0.33 -22.03
CA VAL A 234 -26.94 1.06 -21.94
C VAL A 234 -25.42 1.14 -22.08
N TYR A 235 -24.71 0.24 -21.41
CA TYR A 235 -23.25 0.26 -21.31
C TYR A 235 -22.61 -0.83 -22.17
N SER A 236 -21.35 -0.61 -22.55
CA SER A 236 -20.53 -1.64 -23.17
C SER A 236 -19.15 -1.72 -22.52
N LEU A 237 -18.69 -2.95 -22.26
CA LEU A 237 -17.28 -3.22 -21.97
C LEU A 237 -16.57 -3.59 -23.28
N THR A 238 -15.78 -2.67 -23.81
CA THR A 238 -15.15 -2.78 -25.13
C THR A 238 -13.87 -3.61 -25.12
N GLY A 239 -13.24 -3.74 -23.96
CA GLY A 239 -12.00 -4.48 -23.78
C GLY A 239 -11.68 -4.70 -22.31
N TYR A 240 -10.83 -5.68 -22.05
CA TYR A 240 -10.30 -6.00 -20.73
C TYR A 240 -8.80 -6.30 -20.85
N LEU A 241 -8.03 -5.69 -19.95
CA LEU A 241 -6.60 -5.88 -19.80
C LEU A 241 -6.30 -6.21 -18.33
N GLU A 242 -5.31 -7.06 -18.09
CA GLU A 242 -4.87 -7.47 -16.75
C GLU A 242 -3.36 -7.72 -16.75
N ALA A 243 -2.74 -7.71 -15.57
CA ALA A 243 -1.30 -7.83 -15.35
C ALA A 243 -0.45 -6.77 -16.08
N TRP A 244 0.87 -6.82 -15.85
CA TRP A 244 1.87 -5.87 -16.37
C TRP A 244 2.86 -6.57 -17.32
N ASN A 245 2.36 -7.19 -18.39
CA ASN A 245 3.16 -8.02 -19.29
C ASN A 245 3.65 -7.25 -20.53
N PHE A 246 4.37 -6.15 -20.32
CA PHE A 246 4.80 -5.24 -21.39
C PHE A 246 5.68 -5.89 -22.48
N SER A 247 6.31 -7.03 -22.22
CA SER A 247 7.11 -7.76 -23.20
C SER A 247 6.32 -8.81 -24.00
N ASP A 248 5.07 -9.10 -23.59
CA ASP A 248 4.22 -10.10 -24.23
C ASP A 248 3.43 -9.49 -25.39
N SER A 249 3.61 -10.03 -26.59
CA SER A 249 2.96 -9.51 -27.80
C SER A 249 1.45 -9.69 -27.82
N ALA A 250 0.91 -10.72 -27.15
CA ALA A 250 -0.54 -10.94 -27.05
C ALA A 250 -1.16 -9.96 -26.06
N TRP A 251 -0.48 -9.70 -24.94
CA TRP A 251 -0.87 -8.65 -23.99
C TRP A 251 -0.89 -7.26 -24.67
N GLN A 252 0.17 -6.91 -25.40
CA GLN A 252 0.23 -5.68 -26.18
C GLN A 252 -0.90 -5.59 -27.22
N ALA A 253 -1.22 -6.70 -27.89
CA ALA A 253 -2.33 -6.76 -28.84
C ALA A 253 -3.69 -6.57 -28.18
N ASN A 254 -3.89 -7.09 -26.96
CA ASN A 254 -5.12 -6.88 -26.19
C ASN A 254 -5.28 -5.42 -25.78
N MET A 255 -4.21 -4.78 -25.29
CA MET A 255 -4.21 -3.35 -24.98
C MET A 255 -4.52 -2.51 -26.24
N ALA A 256 -3.84 -2.80 -27.35
CA ALA A 256 -4.09 -2.11 -28.61
C ALA A 256 -5.53 -2.34 -29.13
N GLY A 257 -6.08 -3.54 -28.92
CA GLY A 257 -7.46 -3.87 -29.27
C GLY A 257 -8.48 -3.07 -28.44
N MET A 258 -8.26 -2.96 -27.13
CA MET A 258 -9.09 -2.16 -26.23
C MET A 258 -9.07 -0.68 -26.64
N VAL A 259 -7.90 -0.11 -26.91
CA VAL A 259 -7.77 1.28 -27.40
C VAL A 259 -8.42 1.46 -28.78
N ALA A 260 -8.23 0.51 -29.69
CA ALA A 260 -8.79 0.58 -31.04
C ALA A 260 -10.33 0.50 -31.06
N ALA A 261 -10.95 -0.03 -30.00
CA ALA A 261 -12.39 -0.03 -29.83
C ALA A 261 -12.96 1.36 -29.46
N GLN A 262 -12.08 2.33 -29.15
CA GLN A 262 -12.44 3.71 -28.77
C GLN A 262 -13.51 3.77 -27.66
N PRO A 263 -13.25 3.19 -26.48
CA PRO A 263 -14.09 3.48 -25.32
C PRO A 263 -14.08 4.97 -24.99
N ASP A 264 -15.15 5.46 -24.37
CA ASP A 264 -15.21 6.81 -23.83
C ASP A 264 -14.17 6.98 -22.71
N ALA A 265 -14.07 5.95 -21.83
CA ALA A 265 -13.09 5.91 -20.76
C ALA A 265 -12.51 4.50 -20.52
N ILE A 266 -11.27 4.43 -20.04
CA ILE A 266 -10.68 3.24 -19.44
C ILE A 266 -10.75 3.38 -17.93
N LEU A 267 -11.48 2.47 -17.29
CA LEU A 267 -11.60 2.37 -15.84
C LEU A 267 -10.48 1.46 -15.33
N ALA A 268 -9.48 2.03 -14.65
CA ALA A 268 -8.34 1.27 -14.15
C ALA A 268 -8.47 0.97 -12.66
N ALA A 269 -8.38 -0.32 -12.31
CA ALA A 269 -8.33 -0.78 -10.92
C ALA A 269 -6.93 -0.57 -10.28
N GLY A 270 -5.99 0.06 -10.98
CA GLY A 270 -4.70 0.49 -10.46
C GLY A 270 -3.68 0.83 -11.54
N THR A 271 -2.82 1.82 -11.34
CA THR A 271 -1.70 2.19 -12.23
C THR A 271 -2.10 2.38 -13.71
N GLY A 272 -3.33 2.81 -13.97
CA GLY A 272 -3.91 2.93 -15.30
C GLY A 272 -3.08 3.78 -16.25
N PHE A 273 -2.72 5.00 -15.86
CA PHE A 273 -1.95 5.89 -16.72
C PHE A 273 -0.56 5.33 -17.05
N ALA A 274 0.13 4.76 -16.07
CA ALA A 274 1.43 4.11 -16.28
C ALA A 274 1.36 2.97 -17.31
N VAL A 275 0.22 2.26 -17.38
CA VAL A 275 0.04 1.11 -18.27
C VAL A 275 -0.48 1.50 -19.66
N VAL A 276 -1.53 2.32 -19.73
CA VAL A 276 -2.23 2.61 -20.99
C VAL A 276 -2.03 4.04 -21.51
N GLY A 277 -1.42 4.94 -20.74
CA GLY A 277 -1.26 6.36 -21.08
C GLY A 277 -0.61 6.59 -22.44
N ALA A 278 0.48 5.87 -22.73
CA ALA A 278 1.14 5.95 -24.04
C ALA A 278 0.27 5.42 -25.20
N ALA A 279 -0.61 4.46 -24.94
CA ALA A 279 -1.47 3.87 -25.95
C ALA A 279 -2.67 4.77 -26.30
N VAL A 280 -3.17 5.55 -25.33
CA VAL A 280 -4.27 6.50 -25.55
C VAL A 280 -3.81 7.89 -26.00
N ALA A 281 -2.51 8.17 -26.01
CA ALA A 281 -1.96 9.46 -26.39
C ALA A 281 -2.44 9.91 -27.78
N GLY A 282 -3.09 11.08 -27.84
CA GLY A 282 -3.64 11.65 -29.07
C GLY A 282 -5.01 11.09 -29.48
N THR A 283 -5.65 10.31 -28.61
CA THR A 283 -7.07 9.92 -28.72
C THR A 283 -7.94 10.77 -27.77
N ASP A 284 -9.26 10.65 -27.88
CA ASP A 284 -10.22 11.27 -26.96
C ASP A 284 -10.58 10.35 -25.76
N ILE A 285 -9.90 9.20 -25.62
CA ILE A 285 -10.16 8.21 -24.57
C ILE A 285 -9.63 8.76 -23.24
N LYS A 286 -10.51 8.87 -22.24
CA LYS A 286 -10.15 9.27 -20.88
C LYS A 286 -9.67 8.08 -20.05
N ILE A 287 -8.90 8.34 -19.00
CA ILE A 287 -8.52 7.35 -18.00
C ILE A 287 -9.10 7.76 -16.65
N GLY A 288 -9.71 6.81 -15.95
CA GLY A 288 -9.90 6.85 -14.51
C GLY A 288 -8.88 5.95 -13.84
N ASP A 289 -8.22 6.44 -12.80
CA ASP A 289 -7.14 5.73 -12.14
C ASP A 289 -7.27 5.71 -10.61
N ILE A 290 -6.75 4.64 -10.00
CA ILE A 290 -6.65 4.46 -8.55
C ILE A 290 -5.18 4.16 -8.26
N ASP A 291 -4.42 5.19 -7.91
CA ASP A 291 -2.95 5.14 -7.88
C ASP A 291 -2.41 6.13 -6.83
N ALA A 292 -1.44 6.99 -7.21
CA ALA A 292 -0.81 7.95 -6.32
C ALA A 292 -0.66 9.34 -6.96
N TYR A 293 -0.52 10.36 -6.11
CA TYR A 293 -0.20 11.72 -6.55
C TYR A 293 1.28 11.80 -6.94
N THR A 294 1.56 11.76 -8.23
CA THR A 294 2.92 11.75 -8.81
C THR A 294 3.05 12.77 -9.93
N GLU A 295 4.29 13.12 -10.32
CA GLU A 295 4.53 14.02 -11.44
C GLU A 295 3.99 13.46 -12.78
N ASP A 296 4.05 12.14 -12.96
CA ASP A 296 3.51 11.48 -14.16
C ASP A 296 1.99 11.61 -14.24
N ASN A 297 1.28 11.36 -13.14
CA ASN A 297 -0.17 11.51 -13.08
C ASN A 297 -0.59 12.99 -13.17
N LYS A 298 0.23 13.92 -12.67
CA LYS A 298 0.04 15.35 -12.91
C LYS A 298 0.09 15.68 -14.39
N ALA A 299 1.15 15.27 -15.09
CA ALA A 299 1.30 15.50 -16.52
C ALA A 299 0.15 14.86 -17.33
N ALA A 300 -0.34 13.70 -16.87
CA ALA A 300 -1.52 13.05 -17.43
C ALA A 300 -2.77 13.91 -17.33
N MET A 301 -3.04 14.49 -16.15
CA MET A 301 -4.18 15.40 -15.95
C MET A 301 -4.04 16.69 -16.76
N GLU A 302 -2.84 17.29 -16.80
CA GLU A 302 -2.57 18.48 -17.62
C GLU A 302 -2.83 18.24 -19.11
N SER A 303 -2.55 17.02 -19.59
CA SER A 303 -2.80 16.63 -20.98
C SER A 303 -4.27 16.31 -21.27
N GLY A 304 -5.09 16.13 -20.24
CA GLY A 304 -6.49 15.67 -20.33
C GLY A 304 -6.66 14.16 -20.52
N ALA A 305 -5.57 13.38 -20.53
CA ALA A 305 -5.63 11.92 -20.65
C ALA A 305 -6.17 11.26 -19.36
N LEU A 306 -5.78 11.77 -18.20
CA LEU A 306 -6.30 11.34 -16.90
C LEU A 306 -7.41 12.31 -16.46
N ALA A 307 -8.63 11.80 -16.30
CA ALA A 307 -9.81 12.61 -15.95
C ALA A 307 -10.26 12.41 -14.49
N TYR A 308 -9.86 11.30 -13.87
CA TYR A 308 -10.18 10.98 -12.48
C TYR A 308 -8.99 10.26 -11.84
N LEU A 309 -8.57 10.69 -10.66
CA LEU A 309 -7.60 9.98 -9.83
C LEU A 309 -8.11 9.87 -8.39
N ALA A 310 -8.27 8.65 -7.90
CA ALA A 310 -8.25 8.35 -6.48
C ALA A 310 -6.79 8.02 -6.09
N GLY A 311 -6.09 9.00 -5.52
CA GLY A 311 -4.65 8.92 -5.29
C GLY A 311 -4.28 8.77 -3.82
N LYS A 312 -3.26 7.97 -3.53
CA LYS A 312 -2.52 8.03 -2.27
C LYS A 312 -1.66 9.29 -2.26
N PHE A 313 -1.79 10.10 -1.20
CA PHE A 313 -1.00 11.31 -1.02
C PHE A 313 0.40 11.00 -0.47
N THR A 314 1.36 11.89 -0.69
CA THR A 314 2.79 11.74 -0.40
C THR A 314 3.07 11.17 0.99
N SER A 315 2.48 11.74 2.03
CA SER A 315 2.78 11.40 3.42
C SER A 315 1.86 10.34 4.03
N ILE A 316 1.00 9.69 3.24
CA ILE A 316 0.00 8.70 3.68
C ILE A 316 0.56 7.63 4.63
N ASN A 317 1.86 7.32 4.51
CA ASN A 317 2.58 6.31 5.29
C ASN A 317 3.07 6.78 6.67
N GLY A 318 2.89 8.06 7.01
CA GLY A 318 3.30 8.63 8.30
C GLY A 318 2.73 7.89 9.52
N PRO A 319 1.41 7.60 9.57
CA PRO A 319 0.81 6.91 10.71
C PRO A 319 1.39 5.49 10.94
N ILE A 320 1.58 4.69 9.88
CA ILE A 320 2.13 3.33 10.04
C ILE A 320 3.59 3.38 10.45
N PHE A 321 4.35 4.36 9.95
CA PHE A 321 5.70 4.64 10.44
C PHE A 321 5.71 4.93 11.95
N ALA A 322 4.84 5.84 12.42
CA ALA A 322 4.78 6.23 13.82
C ALA A 322 4.44 5.04 14.73
N ALA A 323 3.42 4.24 14.38
CA ALA A 323 3.06 3.04 15.11
C ALA A 323 4.21 2.03 15.17
N THR A 324 4.92 1.84 14.05
CA THR A 324 6.06 0.92 13.97
C THR A 324 7.24 1.39 14.82
N LEU A 325 7.57 2.69 14.78
CA LEU A 325 8.63 3.25 15.60
C LEU A 325 8.29 3.18 17.09
N SER A 326 7.02 3.42 17.46
CA SER A 326 6.54 3.24 18.85
C SER A 326 6.74 1.80 19.33
N ALA A 327 6.41 0.81 18.50
CA ALA A 327 6.62 -0.60 18.81
C ALA A 327 8.11 -0.93 19.04
N VAL A 328 9.00 -0.45 18.16
CA VAL A 328 10.46 -0.64 18.33
C VAL A 328 10.99 0.01 19.62
N GLN A 329 10.38 1.11 20.06
CA GLN A 329 10.74 1.79 21.30
C GLN A 329 10.14 1.16 22.56
N GLY A 330 9.37 0.07 22.41
CA GLY A 330 8.81 -0.71 23.51
C GLY A 330 7.40 -0.27 23.94
N GLU A 331 6.73 0.56 23.14
CA GLU A 331 5.34 0.99 23.36
C GLU A 331 4.48 0.70 22.12
N PRO A 332 4.26 -0.58 21.76
CA PRO A 332 3.42 -0.93 20.62
C PRO A 332 1.98 -0.45 20.86
N LEU A 333 1.38 0.13 19.82
CA LEU A 333 -0.06 0.41 19.80
C LEU A 333 -0.80 -0.90 19.51
N ARG A 334 -1.75 -1.25 20.38
CA ARG A 334 -2.47 -2.54 20.35
C ARG A 334 -3.97 -2.31 20.52
N ALA A 335 -4.76 -2.95 19.68
CA ALA A 335 -6.21 -2.95 19.77
C ALA A 335 -6.71 -3.77 20.98
N ASP A 336 -8.03 -3.80 21.15
CA ASP A 336 -8.69 -4.59 22.19
C ASP A 336 -8.21 -6.06 22.18
N GLY A 337 -7.86 -6.56 23.37
CA GLY A 337 -7.34 -7.91 23.52
C GLY A 337 -5.86 -8.08 23.20
N ASP A 338 -5.11 -6.97 23.09
CA ASP A 338 -3.68 -6.94 22.73
C ASP A 338 -3.40 -7.31 21.26
N ALA A 339 -4.41 -7.12 20.40
CA ALA A 339 -4.32 -7.41 18.97
C ALA A 339 -3.50 -6.34 18.21
N ALA A 340 -2.87 -6.73 17.11
CA ALA A 340 -2.27 -5.84 16.13
C ALA A 340 -3.30 -4.83 15.56
N ILE A 341 -2.85 -3.65 15.14
CA ILE A 341 -3.77 -2.65 14.59
C ILE A 341 -4.27 -3.06 13.19
N ALA A 342 -5.53 -2.75 12.90
CA ALA A 342 -6.11 -2.83 11.56
C ALA A 342 -6.96 -1.59 11.35
N LEU A 343 -6.36 -0.53 10.80
CA LEU A 343 -6.99 0.78 10.68
C LEU A 343 -7.12 1.20 9.22
N GLY A 344 -8.30 1.72 8.88
CA GLY A 344 -8.61 2.18 7.52
C GLY A 344 -8.11 3.60 7.25
N GLN A 345 -7.46 3.78 6.12
CA GLN A 345 -7.06 5.06 5.54
C GLN A 345 -7.31 5.03 4.04
N GLY A 346 -7.83 6.11 3.45
CA GLY A 346 -8.27 6.10 2.05
C GLY A 346 -7.52 7.08 1.15
N TYR A 347 -8.10 7.24 -0.04
CA TYR A 347 -7.58 8.07 -1.11
C TYR A 347 -8.06 9.52 -1.00
N TRP A 348 -7.31 10.43 -1.60
CA TRP A 348 -7.83 11.73 -1.99
C TRP A 348 -8.17 11.73 -3.47
N VAL A 349 -9.26 12.39 -3.84
CA VAL A 349 -9.77 12.36 -5.22
C VAL A 349 -9.51 13.70 -5.89
N ALA A 350 -8.97 13.65 -7.11
CA ALA A 350 -8.90 14.78 -8.02
C ALA A 350 -9.63 14.43 -9.32
N THR A 351 -10.52 15.32 -9.75
CA THR A 351 -11.26 15.25 -11.02
C THR A 351 -10.87 16.37 -11.99
N SER A 352 -9.91 17.19 -11.59
CA SER A 352 -9.36 18.30 -12.37
C SER A 352 -7.90 18.56 -11.99
N ILE A 353 -7.18 19.23 -12.87
CA ILE A 353 -5.80 19.66 -12.58
C ILE A 353 -5.76 20.67 -11.43
N GLU A 354 -6.79 21.51 -11.29
CA GLU A 354 -6.88 22.46 -10.19
C GLU A 354 -7.00 21.77 -8.82
N GLU A 355 -7.80 20.71 -8.71
CA GLU A 355 -7.90 19.90 -7.49
C GLU A 355 -6.60 19.13 -7.23
N PHE A 356 -5.97 18.60 -8.27
CA PHE A 356 -4.69 17.91 -8.16
C PHE A 356 -3.58 18.84 -7.62
N ASP A 357 -3.49 20.06 -8.15
CA ASP A 357 -2.53 21.07 -7.69
C ASP A 357 -2.81 21.50 -6.24
N GLN A 358 -4.08 21.56 -5.82
CA GLN A 358 -4.43 21.83 -4.42
C GLN A 358 -3.94 20.71 -3.50
N ILE A 359 -4.10 19.46 -3.91
CA ILE A 359 -3.65 18.29 -3.16
C ILE A 359 -2.12 18.29 -3.00
N LEU A 360 -1.37 18.48 -4.10
CA LEU A 360 0.10 18.55 -4.01
C LEU A 360 0.59 19.74 -3.18
N ALA A 361 -0.14 20.86 -3.19
CA ALA A 361 0.20 22.01 -2.36
C ALA A 361 -0.07 21.76 -0.87
N ALA A 362 -1.01 20.87 -0.55
CA ALA A 362 -1.35 20.51 0.82
C ALA A 362 -0.44 19.42 1.40
N ASP A 363 0.02 18.48 0.57
CA ASP A 363 0.85 17.36 0.99
C ASP A 363 2.02 17.10 0.04
N SER A 364 3.22 17.52 0.45
CA SER A 364 4.48 17.30 -0.27
C SER A 364 5.57 16.76 0.66
N VAL A 365 6.72 16.35 0.10
CA VAL A 365 7.86 15.90 0.91
C VAL A 365 8.37 17.04 1.83
N GLU A 366 8.35 18.28 1.36
CA GLU A 366 8.82 19.45 2.12
C GLU A 366 7.81 19.92 3.17
N SER A 367 6.52 19.71 2.93
CA SER A 367 5.43 20.12 3.81
C SER A 367 4.34 19.05 3.88
N PRO A 368 4.65 17.88 4.45
CA PRO A 368 3.69 16.78 4.54
C PRO A 368 2.58 17.10 5.52
N VAL A 369 1.36 16.62 5.29
CA VAL A 369 0.28 16.72 6.29
C VAL A 369 0.55 15.84 7.51
N TYR A 370 1.20 14.69 7.31
CA TYR A 370 1.77 13.90 8.40
C TYR A 370 3.21 14.33 8.67
N ASP A 371 3.33 15.54 9.18
CA ASP A 371 4.58 16.16 9.62
C ASP A 371 5.04 15.59 10.98
N LYS A 372 6.21 16.03 11.46
CA LYS A 372 6.72 15.64 12.77
C LYS A 372 5.72 15.96 13.89
N THR A 373 5.07 17.12 13.84
CA THR A 373 4.12 17.57 14.86
C THR A 373 2.90 16.65 14.94
N ALA A 374 2.42 16.17 13.80
CA ALA A 374 1.32 15.23 13.68
C ALA A 374 1.69 13.82 14.16
N LEU A 375 2.94 13.39 13.95
CA LEU A 375 3.39 12.01 14.21
C LEU A 375 4.00 11.78 15.59
N GLU A 376 4.74 12.75 16.14
CA GLU A 376 5.42 12.63 17.45
C GLU A 376 4.49 12.23 18.61
N PRO A 377 3.21 12.67 18.69
CA PRO A 377 2.28 12.23 19.72
C PRO A 377 1.98 10.72 19.72
N TRP A 378 2.33 9.98 18.67
CA TRP A 378 2.01 8.55 18.51
C TRP A 378 3.23 7.64 18.68
N ILE A 379 4.39 8.21 19.05
CA ILE A 379 5.65 7.48 19.22
C ILE A 379 6.06 7.49 20.69
N ALA A 380 5.96 6.32 21.34
CA ALA A 380 6.38 6.10 22.74
C ALA A 380 5.90 7.19 23.71
N SER A 381 4.63 7.58 23.57
CA SER A 381 4.01 8.70 24.27
C SER A 381 3.00 8.26 25.34
N GLY A 382 2.74 6.95 25.46
CA GLY A 382 1.60 6.41 26.19
C GLY A 382 0.23 6.66 25.54
N ALA A 383 0.18 6.95 24.24
CA ALA A 383 -1.07 7.09 23.48
C ALA A 383 -1.92 5.81 23.53
N THR A 384 -3.24 5.96 23.50
CA THR A 384 -4.17 4.84 23.44
C THR A 384 -4.48 4.43 22.01
N TYR A 385 -4.92 3.18 21.83
CA TYR A 385 -5.41 2.71 20.55
C TYR A 385 -6.59 3.55 20.03
N ASP A 386 -7.56 3.88 20.89
CA ASP A 386 -8.75 4.63 20.48
C ASP A 386 -8.41 6.03 19.95
N ASP A 387 -7.45 6.71 20.61
CA ASP A 387 -6.98 8.02 20.18
C ASP A 387 -6.27 7.91 18.82
N PHE A 388 -5.41 6.89 18.66
CA PHE A 388 -4.70 6.66 17.41
C PHE A 388 -5.63 6.24 16.26
N ALA A 389 -6.60 5.38 16.53
CA ALA A 389 -7.63 4.96 15.57
C ALA A 389 -8.46 6.16 15.10
N THR A 390 -8.81 7.07 16.03
CA THR A 390 -9.49 8.33 15.68
C THR A 390 -8.63 9.18 14.75
N PHE A 391 -7.34 9.35 15.08
CA PHE A 391 -6.39 10.08 14.25
C PHE A 391 -6.25 9.49 12.84
N VAL A 392 -6.10 8.17 12.72
CA VAL A 392 -5.95 7.49 11.42
C VAL A 392 -7.23 7.59 10.58
N SER A 393 -8.40 7.53 11.22
CA SER A 393 -9.69 7.64 10.52
C SER A 393 -9.97 9.03 9.93
N GLN A 394 -9.28 10.06 10.43
CA GLN A 394 -9.37 11.45 9.96
C GLN A 394 -8.40 11.68 8.81
N TYR A 395 -8.61 10.97 7.70
CA TYR A 395 -7.68 10.98 6.57
C TYR A 395 -8.18 11.77 5.36
N THR A 396 -9.43 12.25 5.34
CA THR A 396 -9.92 12.95 4.15
C THR A 396 -9.18 14.27 3.97
N TYR A 397 -9.16 14.80 2.74
CA TYR A 397 -8.54 16.11 2.47
C TYR A 397 -9.11 17.19 3.40
N ALA A 398 -10.42 17.17 3.66
CA ALA A 398 -11.08 18.10 4.56
C ALA A 398 -10.68 17.90 6.04
N ASP A 399 -10.40 16.67 6.48
CA ASP A 399 -9.98 16.41 7.86
C ASP A 399 -8.56 16.91 8.13
N LEU A 400 -7.66 16.76 7.15
CA LEU A 400 -6.23 17.03 7.32
C LEU A 400 -5.81 18.46 6.94
N VAL A 401 -6.57 19.13 6.06
CA VAL A 401 -6.22 20.45 5.51
C VAL A 401 -7.25 21.54 5.86
N GLY A 402 -8.47 21.13 6.25
CA GLY A 402 -9.65 22.00 6.41
C GLY A 402 -9.72 22.86 7.66
#